data_AF-A0A7N6AFH7-F1
#
_entry.id   AF-A0A7N6AFH7-F1
#
_cell.length_a   1.000
_cell.length_b   1.000
_cell.length_c   1.000
_cell.angle_alpha   90.00
_cell.angle_beta   90.00
_cell.angle_gamma   90.00
#
_symmetry.space_group_name_H-M   'P 1'
#
loop_
_entity.id
_entity.type
_entity.pdbx_description
1 polymer ?
#
loop_
_entity_poly.entity_id
_entity_poly.type
_entity_poly.pdbx_seq_one_letter_code
_entity_poly.pdbx_strand_id
1 'polypeptide(L)'
;MRIEWTRPDLLPCIRASVHTHKDGRFLYEEQNPVYNNRSSLFVDQLINGNVSLKVSRVTPSDTGKYRCYLPSIHQEAVIELSVGHDGFVPPDSFMEHKPVEAVVGSDVILPCVSTFNISVDDHILEWNKDDEEIYTVQDGRGSTQVDDYKYRTSVSVEELKKNNVSLKLSGVKETDKGDYCCCIKLDRDNIKCTKVTLEVNKEKKQPEDKQQRNAGADPLFTDSIEALVGIVAVCLLAALVGFVLWKYRRCDRRRPDRTNVDGNLGTNVKRAQLLNLDV
;
A
#
# COMPACT_ATOMS: atom_id res chain seq x y z
N MET A 1 -28.82 30.14 6.75
CA MET A 1 -28.56 28.88 7.48
C MET A 1 -28.10 27.83 6.49
N ARG A 2 -27.11 27.01 6.86
CA ARG A 2 -26.59 25.90 6.03
C ARG A 2 -26.95 24.56 6.67
N ILE A 3 -27.38 23.61 5.85
CA ILE A 3 -27.77 22.25 6.22
C ILE A 3 -27.07 21.32 5.24
N GLU A 4 -26.34 20.35 5.77
CA GLU A 4 -25.57 19.40 4.97
C GLU A 4 -26.02 17.98 5.29
N TRP A 5 -26.46 17.26 4.27
CA TRP A 5 -26.69 15.83 4.34
C TRP A 5 -25.60 15.11 3.55
N THR A 6 -24.88 14.20 4.20
CA THR A 6 -23.76 13.44 3.60
C THR A 6 -23.88 11.95 3.88
N ARG A 7 -23.16 11.13 3.10
CA ARG A 7 -23.01 9.67 3.30
C ARG A 7 -21.60 9.36 3.80
N PRO A 8 -21.35 9.41 5.13
CA PRO A 8 -20.02 9.16 5.66
C PRO A 8 -19.49 7.76 5.37
N ASP A 9 -20.37 6.78 5.17
CA ASP A 9 -20.05 5.40 4.82
C ASP A 9 -19.58 5.22 3.37
N LEU A 10 -19.95 6.15 2.47
CA LEU A 10 -19.53 6.20 1.08
C LEU A 10 -18.36 7.18 0.83
N LEU A 11 -17.83 7.83 1.87
CA LEU A 11 -16.53 8.52 1.79
C LEU A 11 -15.43 7.45 1.82
N PRO A 12 -14.40 7.48 0.94
CA PRO A 12 -14.01 8.52 -0.03
C PRO A 12 -14.62 8.42 -1.44
N CYS A 13 -15.49 7.44 -1.71
CA CYS A 13 -16.01 7.18 -3.05
C CYS A 13 -16.83 8.31 -3.64
N ILE A 14 -17.50 9.07 -2.78
CA ILE A 14 -18.21 10.26 -3.21
C ILE A 14 -18.12 11.34 -2.14
N ARG A 15 -17.17 12.27 -2.29
CA ARG A 15 -16.98 13.42 -1.39
C ARG A 15 -18.11 14.46 -1.45
N ALA A 16 -18.96 14.39 -2.47
CA ALA A 16 -20.07 15.29 -2.65
C ALA A 16 -21.26 14.96 -1.71
N SER A 17 -22.03 15.97 -1.34
CA SER A 17 -23.14 15.87 -0.38
C SER A 17 -24.35 15.17 -1.02
N VAL A 18 -25.14 14.45 -0.22
CA VAL A 18 -26.47 13.98 -0.64
C VAL A 18 -27.37 15.17 -0.95
N HIS A 19 -27.31 16.19 -0.09
CA HIS A 19 -28.04 17.44 -0.25
C HIS A 19 -27.36 18.55 0.57
N THR A 20 -27.03 19.68 -0.05
CA THR A 20 -26.66 20.89 0.68
C THR A 20 -27.71 21.97 0.46
N HIS A 21 -28.26 22.50 1.54
CA HIS A 21 -29.17 23.64 1.51
C HIS A 21 -28.53 24.82 2.24
N LYS A 22 -28.43 25.98 1.58
CA LYS A 22 -27.83 27.19 2.13
C LYS A 22 -28.69 28.40 1.81
N ASP A 23 -29.05 29.15 2.85
CA ASP A 23 -29.73 30.44 2.76
C ASP A 23 -31.00 30.39 1.89
N GLY A 24 -31.81 29.34 2.09
CA GLY A 24 -33.08 29.12 1.38
C GLY A 24 -32.93 28.53 -0.02
N ARG A 25 -31.71 28.15 -0.42
CA ARG A 25 -31.39 27.62 -1.75
C ARG A 25 -30.72 26.26 -1.65
N PHE A 26 -31.08 25.39 -2.60
CA PHE A 26 -30.36 24.15 -2.83
C PHE A 26 -29.07 24.44 -3.63
N LEU A 27 -27.93 23.87 -3.20
CA LEU A 27 -26.64 23.99 -3.88
C LEU A 27 -26.40 22.73 -4.73
N TYR A 28 -26.71 22.82 -6.02
CA TYR A 28 -26.62 21.68 -6.96
C TYR A 28 -25.15 21.27 -7.20
N GLU A 29 -24.24 22.24 -7.21
CA GLU A 29 -22.82 22.07 -7.47
C GLU A 29 -22.07 21.25 -6.41
N GLU A 30 -22.60 21.18 -5.19
CA GLU A 30 -22.05 20.34 -4.12
C GLU A 30 -22.69 18.95 -4.08
N GLN A 31 -23.70 18.71 -4.91
CA GLN A 31 -24.47 17.48 -4.87
C GLN A 31 -23.70 16.32 -5.51
N ASN A 32 -23.73 15.20 -4.82
CA ASN A 32 -23.36 13.91 -5.34
C ASN A 32 -24.28 13.52 -6.50
N PRO A 33 -23.74 13.27 -7.71
CA PRO A 33 -24.53 12.93 -8.88
C PRO A 33 -25.48 11.73 -8.68
N VAL A 34 -25.12 10.75 -7.84
CA VAL A 34 -25.97 9.58 -7.51
C VAL A 34 -27.32 9.97 -6.88
N TYR A 35 -27.41 11.18 -6.33
CA TYR A 35 -28.62 11.75 -5.72
C TYR A 35 -29.30 12.82 -6.57
N ASN A 36 -28.83 13.07 -7.80
CA ASN A 36 -29.44 14.03 -8.72
C ASN A 36 -30.93 13.71 -8.89
N ASN A 37 -31.77 14.73 -8.70
CA ASN A 37 -33.23 14.60 -8.77
C ASN A 37 -33.84 13.55 -7.82
N ARG A 38 -33.12 13.15 -6.77
CA ARG A 38 -33.58 12.18 -5.75
C ARG A 38 -33.65 12.80 -4.36
N SER A 39 -32.79 13.76 -4.02
CA SER A 39 -32.77 14.37 -2.68
C SER A 39 -33.53 15.71 -2.63
N SER A 40 -34.22 15.97 -1.51
CA SER A 40 -34.89 17.24 -1.23
C SER A 40 -35.10 17.44 0.27
N LEU A 41 -35.28 18.69 0.71
CA LEU A 41 -35.75 19.04 2.05
C LEU A 41 -37.22 19.50 2.00
N PHE A 42 -37.89 19.47 3.15
CA PHE A 42 -39.21 20.09 3.34
C PHE A 42 -39.03 21.60 3.56
N VAL A 43 -38.80 22.34 2.47
CA VAL A 43 -38.40 23.77 2.51
C VAL A 43 -39.38 24.64 3.31
N ASP A 44 -40.67 24.36 3.20
CA ASP A 44 -41.76 25.04 3.93
C ASP A 44 -41.74 24.76 5.44
N GLN A 45 -41.13 23.66 5.87
CA GLN A 45 -41.03 23.25 7.28
C GLN A 45 -39.68 23.60 7.92
N LEU A 46 -38.73 24.19 7.16
CA LEU A 46 -37.44 24.62 7.70
C LEU A 46 -37.59 25.66 8.81
N ILE A 47 -38.56 26.57 8.67
CA ILE A 47 -38.90 27.58 9.70
C ILE A 47 -39.36 26.94 11.02
N ASN A 48 -39.87 25.71 10.96
CA ASN A 48 -40.34 24.94 12.09
C ASN A 48 -39.25 23.99 12.63
N GLY A 49 -38.03 24.08 12.10
CA GLY A 49 -36.89 23.24 12.48
C GLY A 49 -36.82 21.87 11.81
N ASN A 50 -37.71 21.57 10.86
CA ASN A 50 -37.68 20.29 10.15
C ASN A 50 -36.61 20.31 9.05
N VAL A 51 -35.43 19.78 9.35
CA VAL A 51 -34.32 19.62 8.40
C VAL A 51 -34.25 18.22 7.78
N SER A 52 -35.36 17.48 7.80
CA SER A 52 -35.41 16.10 7.32
C SER A 52 -35.13 16.00 5.82
N LEU A 53 -34.34 14.99 5.46
CA LEU A 53 -34.05 14.63 4.08
C LEU A 53 -35.13 13.71 3.53
N LYS A 54 -35.61 14.03 2.32
CA LYS A 54 -36.39 13.12 1.49
C LYS A 54 -35.52 12.59 0.36
N VAL A 55 -35.34 11.27 0.31
CA VAL A 55 -34.72 10.56 -0.81
C VAL A 55 -35.83 9.86 -1.61
N SER A 56 -35.90 10.11 -2.91
CA SER A 56 -36.91 9.58 -3.83
C SER A 56 -36.34 8.45 -4.67
N ARG A 57 -37.21 7.51 -5.08
CA ARG A 57 -36.81 6.30 -5.82
C ARG A 57 -35.74 5.50 -5.07
N VAL A 58 -35.98 5.21 -3.80
CA VAL A 58 -35.01 4.52 -2.94
C VAL A 58 -34.66 3.15 -3.52
N THR A 59 -33.38 2.86 -3.64
CA THR A 59 -32.81 1.58 -4.06
C THR A 59 -32.00 1.00 -2.91
N PRO A 60 -31.69 -0.30 -2.89
CA PRO A 60 -30.97 -0.83 -1.72
C PRO A 60 -29.48 -0.45 -1.69
N SER A 61 -28.95 0.17 -2.76
CA SER A 61 -27.67 0.91 -2.69
C SER A 61 -27.74 2.18 -1.83
N ASP A 62 -28.95 2.67 -1.51
CA ASP A 62 -29.12 3.77 -0.56
C ASP A 62 -29.00 3.30 0.89
N THR A 63 -28.99 1.98 1.16
CA THR A 63 -28.74 1.46 2.51
C THR A 63 -27.43 2.01 3.05
N GLY A 64 -27.43 2.37 4.33
CA GLY A 64 -26.24 2.82 5.05
C GLY A 64 -26.47 4.10 5.86
N LYS A 65 -25.37 4.75 6.21
CA LYS A 65 -25.37 5.87 7.17
C LYS A 65 -25.50 7.21 6.45
N TYR A 66 -26.42 8.03 6.93
CA TYR A 66 -26.60 9.42 6.53
C TYR A 66 -26.26 10.33 7.71
N ARG A 67 -25.46 11.36 7.46
CA ARG A 67 -25.16 12.39 8.46
C ARG A 67 -25.82 13.69 8.06
N CYS A 68 -26.64 14.24 8.96
CA CYS A 68 -27.09 15.61 8.91
C CYS A 68 -26.14 16.47 9.76
N TYR A 69 -25.66 17.59 9.21
CA TYR A 69 -24.83 18.55 9.93
C TYR A 69 -25.35 19.97 9.75
N LEU A 70 -25.39 20.71 10.85
CA LEU A 70 -25.83 22.10 10.94
C LEU A 70 -24.65 22.96 11.41
N PRO A 71 -23.82 23.49 10.49
CA PRO A 71 -22.60 24.23 10.84
C PRO A 71 -22.83 25.42 11.76
N SER A 72 -23.95 26.15 11.59
CA SER A 72 -24.24 27.36 12.36
C SER A 72 -24.39 27.14 13.87
N ILE A 73 -24.72 25.92 14.28
CA ILE A 73 -24.91 25.55 15.69
C ILE A 73 -24.05 24.36 16.12
N HIS A 74 -23.13 23.91 15.25
CA HIS A 74 -22.27 22.75 15.48
C HIS A 74 -23.01 21.49 15.93
N GLN A 75 -24.19 21.23 15.36
CA GLN A 75 -25.00 20.06 15.69
C GLN A 75 -25.01 19.07 14.53
N GLU A 76 -24.99 17.78 14.85
CA GLU A 76 -25.12 16.69 13.88
C GLU A 76 -26.05 15.60 14.37
N ALA A 77 -26.57 14.83 13.42
CA ALA A 77 -27.28 13.60 13.66
C ALA A 77 -26.85 12.56 12.61
N VAL A 78 -26.68 11.31 13.03
CA VAL A 78 -26.42 10.19 12.13
C VAL A 78 -27.62 9.27 12.14
N ILE A 79 -28.17 9.02 10.96
CA ILE A 79 -29.33 8.16 10.72
C ILE A 79 -28.85 6.99 9.88
N GLU A 80 -29.25 5.77 10.24
CA GLU A 80 -28.99 4.59 9.43
C GLU A 80 -30.26 4.20 8.66
N LEU A 81 -30.17 4.20 7.33
CA LEU A 81 -31.23 3.74 6.45
C LEU A 81 -30.99 2.26 6.17
N SER A 82 -31.94 1.42 6.58
CA SER A 82 -31.99 0.02 6.15
C SER A 82 -33.10 -0.12 5.12
N VAL A 83 -32.75 -0.39 3.87
CA VAL A 83 -33.73 -0.71 2.83
C VAL A 83 -33.97 -2.22 2.90
N GLY A 84 -35.20 -2.64 3.19
CA GLY A 84 -35.54 -4.07 3.29
C GLY A 84 -35.17 -4.82 2.01
N HIS A 85 -34.46 -5.93 2.17
CA HIS A 85 -34.15 -6.90 1.13
C HIS A 85 -34.69 -8.25 1.61
N ASP A 86 -35.57 -8.89 0.84
CA ASP A 86 -36.10 -10.24 1.14
C ASP A 86 -35.03 -11.34 0.92
N GLY A 87 -33.77 -11.07 1.27
CA GLY A 87 -32.60 -11.85 0.84
C GLY A 87 -32.30 -11.71 -0.67
N PHE A 88 -33.05 -10.87 -1.37
CA PHE A 88 -32.87 -10.58 -2.79
C PHE A 88 -31.83 -9.47 -2.95
N VAL A 89 -30.69 -9.78 -3.60
CA VAL A 89 -29.77 -8.74 -4.06
C VAL A 89 -30.49 -7.96 -5.16
N PRO A 90 -30.68 -6.64 -5.01
CA PRO A 90 -31.48 -5.87 -5.95
C PRO A 90 -30.87 -5.94 -7.35
N PRO A 91 -31.66 -5.89 -8.43
CA PRO A 91 -31.16 -6.03 -9.81
C PRO A 91 -30.28 -4.87 -10.27
N ASP A 92 -30.08 -3.86 -9.42
CA ASP A 92 -29.50 -2.56 -9.77
C ASP A 92 -28.50 -2.07 -8.70
N SER A 93 -27.70 -2.99 -8.18
CA SER A 93 -26.77 -2.77 -7.06
C SER A 93 -25.43 -3.51 -7.26
N PHE A 94 -24.55 -3.41 -6.27
CA PHE A 94 -23.33 -4.19 -6.19
C PHE A 94 -23.48 -5.31 -5.16
N MET A 95 -22.79 -6.42 -5.39
CA MET A 95 -22.62 -7.45 -4.37
C MET A 95 -21.77 -6.91 -3.22
N GLU A 96 -22.19 -7.16 -1.99
CA GLU A 96 -21.41 -6.81 -0.81
C GLU A 96 -20.23 -7.78 -0.62
N HIS A 97 -19.10 -7.22 -0.18
CA HIS A 97 -17.89 -7.98 0.08
C HIS A 97 -17.29 -7.55 1.42
N LYS A 98 -16.67 -8.52 2.11
CA LYS A 98 -15.84 -8.21 3.29
C LYS A 98 -14.56 -7.50 2.86
N PRO A 99 -13.89 -6.77 3.77
CA PRO A 99 -12.56 -6.25 3.50
C PRO A 99 -11.62 -7.33 2.96
N VAL A 100 -10.84 -6.97 1.94
CA VAL A 100 -9.85 -7.85 1.33
C VAL A 100 -8.57 -7.77 2.15
N GLU A 101 -8.08 -8.91 2.63
CA GLU A 101 -6.79 -8.99 3.31
C GLU A 101 -5.69 -9.37 2.33
N ALA A 102 -4.56 -8.67 2.40
CA ALA A 102 -3.41 -8.87 1.54
C ALA A 102 -2.11 -8.90 2.33
N VAL A 103 -1.10 -9.54 1.75
CA VAL A 103 0.27 -9.51 2.26
C VAL A 103 1.11 -8.67 1.30
N VAL A 104 2.10 -7.94 1.81
CA VAL A 104 3.02 -7.18 0.95
C VAL A 104 3.68 -8.11 -0.07
N GLY A 105 3.67 -7.70 -1.34
CA GLY A 105 4.20 -8.46 -2.47
C GLY A 105 3.21 -9.42 -3.14
N SER A 106 2.06 -9.71 -2.52
CA SER A 106 1.05 -10.61 -3.13
C SER A 106 0.25 -9.92 -4.24
N ASP A 107 -0.39 -10.72 -5.08
CA ASP A 107 -1.45 -10.27 -5.99
C ASP A 107 -2.82 -10.44 -5.32
N VAL A 108 -3.71 -9.48 -5.49
CA VAL A 108 -5.08 -9.52 -4.97
C VAL A 108 -6.12 -9.10 -6.01
N ILE A 109 -7.36 -9.51 -5.79
CA ILE A 109 -8.53 -9.05 -6.54
C ILE A 109 -9.38 -8.21 -5.60
N LEU A 110 -9.59 -6.94 -5.95
CA LEU A 110 -10.57 -6.08 -5.30
C LEU A 110 -11.93 -6.36 -5.94
N PRO A 111 -12.87 -7.01 -5.23
CA PRO A 111 -14.10 -7.47 -5.82
C PRO A 111 -15.04 -6.31 -6.11
N CYS A 112 -15.57 -6.26 -7.33
CA CYS A 112 -16.67 -5.38 -7.68
C CYS A 112 -17.55 -6.11 -8.71
N VAL A 113 -18.63 -6.71 -8.22
CA VAL A 113 -19.58 -7.45 -9.05
C VAL A 113 -20.92 -6.74 -8.96
N SER A 114 -21.47 -6.39 -10.11
CA SER A 114 -22.78 -5.74 -10.19
C SER A 114 -23.87 -6.75 -10.53
N THR A 115 -25.09 -6.45 -10.09
CA THR A 115 -26.28 -7.23 -10.43
C THR A 115 -27.03 -6.69 -11.64
N PHE A 116 -26.67 -5.50 -12.11
CA PHE A 116 -27.16 -4.91 -13.35
C PHE A 116 -26.21 -5.23 -14.51
N ASN A 117 -26.73 -5.12 -15.73
CA ASN A 117 -25.95 -5.41 -16.93
C ASN A 117 -25.00 -4.27 -17.27
N ILE A 118 -23.72 -4.60 -17.40
CA ILE A 118 -22.69 -3.68 -17.85
C ILE A 118 -22.48 -3.90 -19.35
N SER A 119 -22.77 -2.86 -20.13
CA SER A 119 -22.27 -2.73 -21.50
C SER A 119 -20.84 -2.20 -21.49
N VAL A 120 -19.93 -2.92 -22.15
CA VAL A 120 -18.51 -2.58 -22.26
C VAL A 120 -18.26 -1.40 -23.21
N ASP A 121 -19.20 -1.18 -24.13
CA ASP A 121 -19.12 -0.14 -25.15
C ASP A 121 -19.83 1.16 -24.70
N ASP A 122 -20.84 1.07 -23.84
CA ASP A 122 -21.66 2.23 -23.46
C ASP A 122 -21.27 2.85 -22.10
N HIS A 123 -20.70 2.07 -21.19
CA HIS A 123 -20.46 2.51 -19.81
C HIS A 123 -18.98 2.71 -19.52
N ILE A 124 -18.70 3.68 -18.64
CA ILE A 124 -17.34 3.95 -18.16
C ILE A 124 -17.20 3.35 -16.75
N LEU A 125 -16.21 2.48 -16.57
CA LEU A 125 -15.81 1.94 -15.26
C LEU A 125 -14.62 2.73 -14.74
N GLU A 126 -14.70 3.17 -13.49
CA GLU A 126 -13.62 3.88 -12.81
C GLU A 126 -13.33 3.22 -11.48
N TRP A 127 -12.05 2.95 -11.23
CA TRP A 127 -11.51 2.64 -9.92
C TRP A 127 -10.76 3.86 -9.40
N ASN A 128 -11.19 4.33 -8.24
CA ASN A 128 -10.60 5.47 -7.55
C ASN A 128 -10.00 5.04 -6.21
N LYS A 129 -8.90 5.67 -5.81
CA LYS A 129 -8.36 5.60 -4.45
C LYS A 129 -7.98 7.00 -4.01
N ASP A 130 -8.37 7.39 -2.80
CA ASP A 130 -8.06 8.72 -2.23
C ASP A 130 -8.47 9.90 -3.14
N ASP A 131 -9.52 9.69 -3.96
CA ASP A 131 -10.07 10.60 -4.99
C ASP A 131 -9.18 10.81 -6.21
N GLU A 132 -8.22 9.91 -6.41
CA GLU A 132 -7.46 9.80 -7.65
C GLU A 132 -7.97 8.61 -8.46
N GLU A 133 -8.26 8.84 -9.74
CA GLU A 133 -8.59 7.76 -10.67
C GLU A 133 -7.34 6.93 -10.91
N ILE A 134 -7.31 5.70 -10.38
CA ILE A 134 -6.16 4.80 -10.53
C ILE A 134 -6.30 3.93 -11.77
N TYR A 135 -7.52 3.63 -12.21
CA TYR A 135 -7.78 2.78 -13.37
C TYR A 135 -9.14 3.07 -13.98
N THR A 136 -9.23 3.08 -15.30
CA THR A 136 -10.49 3.24 -16.02
C THR A 136 -10.63 2.22 -17.14
N VAL A 137 -11.86 1.79 -17.42
CA VAL A 137 -12.21 1.04 -18.63
C VAL A 137 -13.23 1.82 -19.42
N GLN A 138 -12.88 2.13 -20.66
CA GLN A 138 -13.74 2.80 -21.64
C GLN A 138 -13.54 2.12 -23.00
N ASP A 139 -14.64 1.91 -23.74
CA ASP A 139 -14.64 1.25 -25.06
C ASP A 139 -13.92 -0.11 -25.04
N GLY A 140 -14.12 -0.88 -23.97
CA GLY A 140 -13.46 -2.17 -23.73
C GLY A 140 -11.94 -2.12 -23.53
N ARG A 141 -11.36 -0.94 -23.32
CA ARG A 141 -9.92 -0.75 -23.10
C ARG A 141 -9.69 -0.25 -21.69
N GLY A 142 -8.92 -1.03 -20.93
CA GLY A 142 -8.42 -0.63 -19.63
C GLY A 142 -7.18 0.26 -19.74
N SER A 143 -7.13 1.31 -18.93
CA SER A 143 -5.97 2.19 -18.83
C SER A 143 -5.71 2.59 -17.37
N THR A 144 -4.42 2.74 -17.04
CA THR A 144 -3.97 3.18 -15.72
C THR A 144 -3.51 4.63 -15.82
N GLN A 145 -4.02 5.50 -14.96
CA GLN A 145 -3.68 6.92 -14.99
C GLN A 145 -2.48 7.27 -14.10
N VAL A 146 -2.32 6.55 -12.99
CA VAL A 146 -1.34 6.87 -11.95
C VAL A 146 -0.12 5.96 -12.04
N ASP A 147 1.07 6.56 -12.02
CA ASP A 147 2.33 5.83 -12.21
C ASP A 147 2.53 4.69 -11.21
N ASP A 148 2.12 4.87 -9.94
CA ASP A 148 2.28 3.87 -8.88
C ASP A 148 1.44 2.60 -9.05
N TYR A 149 0.38 2.69 -9.88
CA TYR A 149 -0.52 1.59 -10.23
C TYR A 149 -0.19 0.99 -11.59
N LYS A 150 0.66 1.67 -12.37
CA LYS A 150 1.00 1.27 -13.73
C LYS A 150 1.58 -0.13 -13.75
N TYR A 151 1.10 -0.96 -14.68
CA TYR A 151 1.48 -2.36 -14.82
C TYR A 151 1.11 -3.28 -13.63
N ARG A 152 0.47 -2.75 -12.59
CA ARG A 152 0.01 -3.51 -11.43
C ARG A 152 -1.49 -3.73 -11.45
N THR A 153 -2.23 -2.85 -12.13
CA THR A 153 -3.69 -2.90 -12.20
C THR A 153 -4.20 -3.44 -13.52
N SER A 154 -5.20 -4.33 -13.46
CA SER A 154 -5.96 -4.73 -14.65
C SER A 154 -7.39 -5.17 -14.32
N VAL A 155 -8.31 -4.96 -15.25
CA VAL A 155 -9.67 -5.52 -15.21
C VAL A 155 -9.82 -6.48 -16.39
N SER A 156 -10.43 -7.65 -16.15
CA SER A 156 -10.65 -8.66 -17.19
C SER A 156 -11.84 -8.28 -18.08
N VAL A 157 -11.59 -7.96 -19.35
CA VAL A 157 -12.63 -7.65 -20.33
C VAL A 157 -13.61 -8.82 -20.54
N GLU A 158 -13.15 -10.05 -20.36
CA GLU A 158 -14.00 -11.25 -20.46
C GLU A 158 -15.00 -11.35 -19.29
N GLU A 159 -14.56 -10.95 -18.10
CA GLU A 159 -15.40 -10.95 -16.88
C GLU A 159 -16.36 -9.76 -16.84
N LEU A 160 -16.06 -8.66 -17.54
CA LEU A 160 -16.98 -7.53 -17.71
C LEU A 160 -18.34 -7.97 -18.27
N LYS A 161 -18.33 -8.89 -19.24
CA LYS A 161 -19.55 -9.46 -19.85
C LYS A 161 -20.40 -10.25 -18.86
N LYS A 162 -19.83 -10.60 -17.70
CA LYS A 162 -20.50 -11.29 -16.58
C LYS A 162 -20.74 -10.32 -15.42
N ASN A 163 -20.77 -9.01 -15.69
CA ASN A 163 -20.99 -7.94 -14.73
C ASN A 163 -19.93 -7.87 -13.61
N ASN A 164 -18.74 -8.43 -13.87
CA ASN A 164 -17.64 -8.51 -12.94
C ASN A 164 -16.52 -7.55 -13.37
N VAL A 165 -16.43 -6.42 -12.68
CA VAL A 165 -15.49 -5.32 -12.91
C VAL A 165 -14.37 -5.29 -11.86
N SER A 166 -14.09 -6.44 -11.25
CA SER A 166 -13.09 -6.56 -10.20
C SER A 166 -11.70 -6.18 -10.69
N LEU A 167 -10.98 -5.40 -9.88
CA LEU A 167 -9.63 -4.94 -10.19
C LEU A 167 -8.60 -5.92 -9.66
N LYS A 168 -7.77 -6.47 -10.55
CA LYS A 168 -6.55 -7.14 -10.13
C LYS A 168 -5.50 -6.09 -9.77
N LEU A 169 -4.90 -6.22 -8.58
CA LEU A 169 -3.77 -5.43 -8.12
C LEU A 169 -2.59 -6.35 -7.80
N SER A 170 -1.49 -6.20 -8.54
CA SER A 170 -0.29 -7.02 -8.42
C SER A 170 0.79 -6.38 -7.56
N GLY A 171 1.53 -7.21 -6.82
CA GLY A 171 2.64 -6.78 -5.96
C GLY A 171 2.23 -5.74 -4.92
N VAL A 172 1.28 -6.06 -4.06
CA VAL A 172 0.71 -5.17 -3.04
C VAL A 172 1.79 -4.50 -2.17
N LYS A 173 1.65 -3.20 -1.93
CA LYS A 173 2.50 -2.37 -1.08
C LYS A 173 1.72 -1.97 0.18
N GLU A 174 2.43 -1.59 1.26
CA GLU A 174 1.78 -1.04 2.46
C GLU A 174 0.97 0.23 2.16
N THR A 175 1.41 1.03 1.19
CA THR A 175 0.74 2.25 0.71
C THR A 175 -0.56 1.99 -0.04
N ASP A 176 -0.79 0.75 -0.50
CA ASP A 176 -2.04 0.39 -1.16
C ASP A 176 -3.17 0.19 -0.15
N LYS A 177 -2.87 0.05 1.15
CA LYS A 177 -3.91 -0.03 2.19
C LYS A 177 -4.90 1.13 2.07
N GLY A 178 -6.19 0.82 2.21
CA GLY A 178 -7.25 1.82 2.30
C GLY A 178 -8.52 1.43 1.57
N ASP A 179 -9.39 2.42 1.41
CA ASP A 179 -10.67 2.29 0.73
C ASP A 179 -10.52 2.63 -0.75
N TYR A 180 -10.94 1.69 -1.59
CA TYR A 180 -11.05 1.82 -3.02
C TYR A 180 -12.51 1.99 -3.41
N CYS A 181 -12.74 2.63 -4.54
CA CYS A 181 -14.05 2.98 -5.02
C CYS A 181 -14.23 2.50 -6.43
N CYS A 182 -15.15 1.57 -6.62
CA CYS A 182 -15.56 1.06 -7.92
C CYS A 182 -16.81 1.82 -8.34
N CYS A 183 -16.73 2.60 -9.42
CA CYS A 183 -17.82 3.40 -9.94
C CYS A 183 -18.11 3.02 -11.39
N ILE A 184 -19.38 2.82 -11.72
CA ILE A 184 -19.87 2.60 -13.07
C ILE A 184 -20.75 3.79 -13.44
N LYS A 185 -20.34 4.51 -14.49
CA LYS A 185 -21.11 5.61 -15.10
C LYS A 185 -22.00 5.01 -16.18
N LEU A 186 -23.30 4.91 -15.89
CA LEU A 186 -24.31 4.41 -16.83
C LEU A 186 -24.75 5.50 -17.80
N ASP A 187 -24.89 6.73 -17.30
CA ASP A 187 -25.10 7.95 -18.09
C ASP A 187 -24.57 9.18 -17.32
N ARG A 188 -24.90 10.41 -17.75
CA ARG A 188 -24.42 11.64 -17.11
C ARG A 188 -24.87 11.80 -15.66
N ASP A 189 -26.07 11.34 -15.32
CA ASP A 189 -26.71 11.52 -14.02
C ASP A 189 -26.85 10.20 -13.24
N ASN A 190 -26.61 9.06 -13.89
CA ASN A 190 -26.69 7.73 -13.30
C ASN A 190 -25.29 7.16 -13.11
N ILE A 191 -24.73 7.43 -11.94
CA ILE A 191 -23.47 6.88 -11.49
C ILE A 191 -23.76 5.92 -10.33
N LYS A 192 -23.11 4.77 -10.34
CA LYS A 192 -23.25 3.78 -9.27
C LYS A 192 -21.88 3.45 -8.73
N CYS A 193 -21.69 3.63 -7.43
CA CYS A 193 -20.42 3.34 -6.77
C CYS A 193 -20.59 2.36 -5.61
N THR A 194 -19.56 1.57 -5.37
CA THR A 194 -19.40 0.77 -4.15
C THR A 194 -18.00 0.92 -3.59
N LYS A 195 -17.87 0.72 -2.28
CA LYS A 195 -16.61 0.81 -1.56
C LYS A 195 -16.03 -0.58 -1.33
N VAL A 196 -14.72 -0.71 -1.53
CA VAL A 196 -13.96 -1.93 -1.32
C VAL A 196 -12.74 -1.61 -0.46
N THR A 197 -12.66 -2.20 0.73
CA THR A 197 -11.54 -1.94 1.66
C THR A 197 -10.44 -2.98 1.46
N LEU A 198 -9.19 -2.52 1.30
CA LEU A 198 -7.98 -3.34 1.29
C LEU A 198 -7.20 -3.17 2.59
N GLU A 199 -7.03 -4.26 3.32
CA GLU A 199 -6.19 -4.36 4.51
C GLU A 199 -4.87 -5.04 4.17
N VAL A 200 -3.75 -4.37 4.44
CA VAL A 200 -2.42 -4.91 4.16
C VAL A 200 -1.76 -5.33 5.46
N ASN A 201 -1.59 -6.65 5.61
CA ASN A 201 -0.84 -7.24 6.70
C ASN A 201 0.64 -7.26 6.33
N LYS A 202 1.50 -6.79 7.24
CA LYS A 202 2.93 -7.04 7.13
C LYS A 202 3.14 -8.54 7.22
N GLU A 203 4.03 -9.09 6.39
CA GLU A 203 4.50 -10.45 6.60
C GLU A 203 4.90 -10.58 8.08
N LYS A 204 4.27 -11.50 8.80
CA LYS A 204 4.92 -12.07 9.96
C LYS A 204 6.16 -12.73 9.37
N LYS A 205 7.35 -12.17 9.61
CA LYS A 205 8.58 -12.97 9.50
C LYS A 205 8.30 -14.23 10.31
N GLN A 206 8.06 -15.33 9.62
CA GLN A 206 8.04 -16.63 10.25
C GLN A 206 9.39 -16.70 10.99
N PRO A 207 9.43 -16.92 12.31
CA PRO A 207 10.70 -17.30 12.91
C PRO A 207 11.15 -18.50 12.08
N GLU A 208 12.31 -18.39 11.44
CA GLU A 208 12.90 -19.50 10.72
C GLU A 208 12.75 -20.72 11.61
N ASP A 209 11.94 -21.67 11.15
CA ASP A 209 11.83 -22.95 11.81
C ASP A 209 13.27 -23.45 11.83
N LYS A 210 13.88 -23.54 13.02
CA LYS A 210 15.08 -24.34 13.21
C LYS A 210 14.61 -25.78 13.02
N GLN A 211 14.35 -26.12 11.76
CA GLN A 211 14.08 -27.46 11.34
C GLN A 211 15.39 -28.19 11.64
N GLN A 212 15.36 -28.90 12.76
CA GLN A 212 16.30 -29.96 13.07
C GLN A 212 16.35 -30.83 11.81
N ARG A 213 17.41 -30.64 11.03
CA ARG A 213 17.92 -31.69 10.18
C ARG A 213 18.33 -32.79 11.16
N ASN A 214 17.41 -33.69 11.44
CA ASN A 214 17.75 -35.06 11.79
C ASN A 214 18.34 -35.69 10.53
N ALA A 215 19.54 -35.25 10.17
CA ALA A 215 20.44 -36.09 9.41
C ALA A 215 20.93 -37.12 10.43
N GLY A 216 20.46 -38.37 10.27
CA GLY A 216 21.20 -39.50 10.79
C GLY A 216 22.61 -39.43 10.19
N ALA A 217 23.54 -38.94 10.99
CA ALA A 217 24.96 -39.02 10.74
C ALA A 217 25.53 -39.92 11.84
N ASP A 218 26.17 -41.00 11.41
CA ASP A 218 26.91 -41.94 12.23
C ASP A 218 27.75 -41.23 13.32
N PRO A 219 27.79 -41.74 14.56
CA PRO A 219 28.62 -41.17 15.60
C PRO A 219 30.05 -41.71 15.46
N LEU A 220 30.83 -41.12 14.57
CA LEU A 220 32.27 -41.23 14.61
C LEU A 220 32.90 -39.94 14.10
N PHE A 221 33.65 -39.28 14.98
CA PHE A 221 34.54 -38.12 14.74
C PHE A 221 33.94 -36.71 14.84
N THR A 222 33.65 -36.27 16.06
CA THR A 222 33.65 -34.83 16.42
C THR A 222 34.49 -34.53 17.67
N ASP A 223 35.70 -35.08 17.75
CA ASP A 223 36.69 -34.72 18.78
C ASP A 223 38.08 -34.36 18.21
N SER A 224 38.25 -34.35 16.89
CA SER A 224 39.57 -34.24 16.25
C SER A 224 39.89 -32.88 15.60
N ILE A 225 38.92 -31.96 15.47
CA ILE A 225 39.14 -30.69 14.75
C ILE A 225 39.56 -29.55 15.70
N GLU A 226 39.07 -29.47 16.93
CA GLU A 226 39.56 -28.47 17.91
C GLU A 226 41.03 -28.73 18.32
N ALA A 227 41.41 -30.00 18.45
CA ALA A 227 42.80 -30.38 18.71
C ALA A 227 43.73 -29.99 17.55
N LEU A 228 43.27 -30.11 16.29
CA LEU A 228 44.09 -29.81 15.11
C LEU A 228 44.36 -28.30 14.97
N VAL A 229 43.36 -27.45 15.24
CA VAL A 229 43.53 -25.99 15.21
C VAL A 229 44.52 -25.55 16.30
N GLY A 230 44.41 -26.13 17.50
CA GLY A 230 45.36 -25.89 18.59
C GLY A 230 46.80 -26.32 18.24
N ILE A 231 46.98 -27.50 17.64
CA ILE A 231 48.30 -28.01 17.24
C ILE A 231 48.91 -27.13 16.15
N VAL A 232 48.13 -26.70 15.14
CA VAL A 232 48.64 -25.83 14.07
C VAL A 232 49.08 -24.48 14.64
N ALA A 233 48.32 -23.90 15.58
CA ALA A 233 48.72 -22.65 16.24
C ALA A 233 50.02 -22.80 17.07
N VAL A 234 50.15 -23.90 17.82
CA VAL A 234 51.37 -24.19 18.61
C VAL A 234 52.57 -24.41 17.70
N CYS A 235 52.41 -25.14 16.60
CA CYS A 235 53.46 -25.36 15.60
C CYS A 235 53.91 -24.05 14.94
N LEU A 236 52.98 -23.16 14.60
CA LEU A 236 53.30 -21.85 14.04
C LEU A 236 54.07 -20.97 15.05
N LEU A 237 53.66 -20.98 16.32
CA LEU A 237 54.39 -20.26 17.39
C LEU A 237 55.80 -20.83 17.61
N ALA A 238 55.94 -22.16 17.64
CA ALA A 238 57.24 -22.81 17.78
C ALA A 238 58.16 -22.51 16.59
N ALA A 239 57.63 -22.48 15.36
CA ALA A 239 58.38 -22.11 14.17
C ALA A 239 58.86 -20.65 14.19
N LEU A 240 58.02 -19.72 14.68
CA LEU A 240 58.40 -18.30 14.85
C LEU A 240 59.50 -18.14 15.91
N VAL A 241 59.36 -18.79 17.06
CA VAL A 241 60.40 -18.78 18.11
C VAL A 241 61.70 -19.40 17.59
N GLY A 242 61.60 -20.52 16.88
CA GLY A 242 62.74 -21.18 16.23
C GLY A 242 63.41 -20.26 15.21
N PHE A 243 62.65 -19.53 14.38
CA PHE A 243 63.17 -18.58 13.41
C PHE A 243 63.87 -17.39 14.07
N VAL A 244 63.31 -16.86 15.17
CA VAL A 244 63.92 -15.76 15.95
C VAL A 244 65.22 -16.23 16.61
N LEU A 245 65.23 -17.39 17.26
CA LEU A 245 66.44 -17.98 17.84
C LEU A 245 67.50 -18.31 16.78
N TRP A 246 67.07 -18.79 15.61
CA TRP A 246 67.95 -19.02 14.47
C TRP A 246 68.55 -17.71 13.94
N LYS A 247 67.75 -16.64 13.80
CA LYS A 247 68.22 -15.29 13.45
C LYS A 247 69.21 -14.75 14.48
N TYR A 248 68.91 -14.91 15.77
CA TYR A 248 69.77 -14.47 16.86
C TYR A 248 71.12 -15.21 16.86
N ARG A 249 71.09 -16.54 16.71
CA ARG A 249 72.31 -17.37 16.55
C ARG A 249 73.07 -17.11 15.24
N ARG A 250 72.39 -16.64 14.17
CA ARG A 250 73.02 -16.28 12.89
C ARG A 250 73.67 -14.88 12.93
N CYS A 251 73.20 -13.98 13.79
CA CYS A 251 73.88 -12.71 14.09
C CYS A 251 75.14 -12.89 14.96
N ASP A 252 75.14 -13.86 15.87
CA ASP A 252 76.33 -14.15 16.70
C ASP A 252 77.47 -14.86 15.92
N ARG A 253 77.15 -15.44 14.76
CA ARG A 253 78.11 -16.12 13.86
C ARG A 253 78.70 -15.23 12.74
N ARG A 254 78.41 -13.92 12.71
CA ARG A 254 78.97 -12.98 11.71
C ARG A 254 79.61 -11.76 12.37
N ARG A 255 80.68 -11.97 13.15
CA ARG A 255 81.82 -11.04 13.12
C ARG A 255 82.78 -11.50 12.04
N PRO A 256 83.03 -10.69 11.01
CA PRO A 256 84.32 -10.71 10.34
C PRO A 256 85.01 -9.35 10.34
N ASP A 257 86.33 -9.48 10.20
CA ASP A 257 87.41 -8.54 10.35
C ASP A 257 87.45 -7.43 9.29
N ARG A 258 88.17 -6.36 9.61
CA ARG A 258 88.47 -5.17 8.79
C ARG A 258 89.09 -5.55 7.44
N THR A 259 88.70 -4.85 6.36
CA THR A 259 89.61 -4.01 5.54
C THR A 259 88.84 -3.13 4.55
N ASN A 260 89.39 -1.93 4.35
CA ASN A 260 88.96 -0.80 3.52
C ASN A 260 88.81 -1.12 2.02
N VAL A 261 88.01 -0.30 1.30
CA VAL A 261 88.47 0.65 0.26
C VAL A 261 87.30 1.56 -0.18
N ASP A 262 87.66 2.80 -0.47
CA ASP A 262 86.91 4.04 -0.68
C ASP A 262 85.92 4.07 -1.88
N GLY A 263 85.01 5.07 -1.87
CA GLY A 263 84.37 5.51 -3.13
C GLY A 263 83.02 6.23 -3.05
N ASN A 264 83.01 7.48 -2.57
CA ASN A 264 82.30 8.66 -3.12
C ASN A 264 80.76 8.66 -3.43
N LEU A 265 80.08 9.56 -2.68
CA LEU A 265 79.22 10.68 -3.11
C LEU A 265 77.85 10.50 -3.79
N GLY A 266 76.85 11.19 -3.22
CA GLY A 266 75.85 11.96 -3.97
C GLY A 266 74.39 11.50 -3.88
N THR A 267 73.60 12.07 -2.97
CA THR A 267 72.44 12.98 -3.24
C THR A 267 71.26 12.33 -4.00
N ASN A 268 70.01 12.36 -3.53
CA ASN A 268 69.20 13.53 -3.21
C ASN A 268 67.97 13.19 -2.36
N VAL A 269 67.65 14.11 -1.47
CA VAL A 269 66.41 14.25 -0.70
C VAL A 269 65.39 15.02 -1.53
N LYS A 270 64.10 14.65 -1.51
CA LYS A 270 63.00 15.64 -1.46
C LYS A 270 61.83 15.18 -0.56
N ARG A 271 61.53 16.08 0.37
CA ARG A 271 60.46 16.12 1.39
C ARG A 271 59.06 16.26 0.77
N ALA A 272 58.05 15.84 1.54
CA ALA A 272 56.75 16.50 1.62
C ALA A 272 56.48 16.86 3.10
N GLN A 273 56.24 18.15 3.38
CA GLN A 273 55.57 18.67 4.59
C GLN A 273 54.16 19.11 4.12
N LEU A 274 53.03 18.70 4.71
CA LEU A 274 52.43 18.93 6.05
C LEU A 274 51.90 20.36 6.29
N LEU A 275 50.62 20.36 6.70
CA LEU A 275 49.85 21.30 7.56
C LEU A 275 48.94 22.36 6.89
N ASN A 276 47.65 22.00 6.82
CA ASN A 276 46.51 22.46 7.66
C ASN A 276 46.25 23.96 7.98
N LEU A 277 44.94 24.27 7.97
CA LEU A 277 44.15 25.24 8.77
C LEU A 277 44.42 26.72 8.47
N ASP A 278 43.50 27.69 8.49
CA ASP A 278 42.13 27.88 8.99
C ASP A 278 41.45 28.97 8.12
N VAL A 279 40.11 28.97 8.02
CA VAL A 279 39.15 29.99 8.50
C VAL A 279 37.74 29.42 8.29
#